data_AF-A0A0Q4LFD3-F1
#
_entry.id   AF-A0A0Q4LFD3-F1
#
_cell.length_a   1.000
_cell.length_b   1.000
_cell.length_c   1.000
_cell.angle_alpha   90.00
_cell.angle_beta   90.00
_cell.angle_gamma   90.00
#
_symmetry.space_group_name_H-M   'P 1'
#
loop_
_entity.id
_entity.type
_entity.pdbx_description
1 polymer ?
#
loop_
_entity_poly.entity_id
_entity_poly.type
_entity_poly.pdbx_seq_one_letter_code
_entity_poly.pdbx_strand_id
1 'polypeptide(L)' 'MKKLEIEKMEMLVGGSQTQACISDAYNNHGWASTWLYVQSAFIPQTVVAIAGVCAINNL' A
#
# COMPACT_ATOMS: atom_id res chain seq x y z
N MET A 1 10.87 -8.78 26.12
CA MET A 1 10.39 -7.44 25.70
C MET A 1 11.02 -6.98 24.37
N LYS A 2 12.33 -7.17 24.13
CA LYS A 2 12.99 -6.72 22.88
C LYS A 2 12.45 -7.32 21.57
N LYS A 3 12.01 -8.59 21.57
CA LYS A 3 11.51 -9.27 20.35
C LYS A 3 10.23 -8.65 19.79
N LEU A 4 9.35 -8.18 20.67
CA LEU A 4 8.07 -7.56 20.27
C LEU A 4 8.27 -6.19 19.63
N GLU A 5 9.30 -5.44 20.04
CA GLU A 5 9.63 -4.15 19.45
C GLU A 5 10.31 -4.28 18.08
N ILE A 6 11.08 -5.35 17.86
CA ILE A 6 11.71 -5.64 16.57
C ILE A 6 10.66 -6.11 15.55
N GLU A 7 9.74 -7.02 15.92
CA GLU A 7 8.63 -7.40 15.02
C GLU A 7 7.73 -6.21 14.67
N LYS A 8 7.49 -5.31 15.63
CA LYS A 8 6.76 -4.06 15.35
C LYS A 8 7.57 -3.12 14.47
N MET A 9 8.88 -3.02 14.63
CA MET A 9 9.73 -2.20 13.74
C MET A 9 9.76 -2.76 12.32
N GLU A 10 9.87 -4.08 12.13
CA GLU A 10 9.79 -4.70 10.80
C GLU A 10 8.40 -4.49 10.17
N MET A 11 7.33 -4.61 10.96
CA MET A 11 5.97 -4.34 10.50
C MET A 11 5.73 -2.84 10.22
N LEU A 12 6.39 -1.94 10.95
CA LEU A 12 6.35 -0.49 10.70
C LEU A 12 7.19 -0.10 9.48
N VAL A 13 8.32 -0.76 9.23
CA VAL A 13 9.19 -0.50 8.07
C VAL A 13 8.60 -1.11 6.80
N GLY A 14 8.11 -2.36 6.84
CA GLY A 14 7.37 -2.97 5.73
C GLY A 14 6.02 -2.28 5.49
N GLY A 15 5.32 -1.90 6.56
CA GLY A 15 4.08 -1.13 6.49
C GLY A 15 4.27 0.27 5.92
N SER A 16 5.35 0.97 6.27
CA SER A 16 5.65 2.30 5.73
C SER A 16 5.99 2.26 4.23
N GLN A 17 6.73 1.24 3.78
CA GLN A 17 7.01 1.03 2.35
C GLN A 17 5.76 0.65 1.56
N THR A 18 4.93 -0.25 2.11
CA THR A 18 3.64 -0.61 1.51
C THR A 18 2.73 0.63 1.41
N GLN A 19 2.66 1.45 2.46
CA GLN A 19 1.87 2.67 2.46
C GLN A 19 2.42 3.71 1.49
N ALA A 20 3.74 3.83 1.35
CA ALA A 20 4.37 4.69 0.35
C ALA A 20 4.04 4.23 -1.07
N CYS A 21 4.08 2.92 -1.34
CA CYS A 21 3.69 2.33 -2.63
C CYS A 21 2.22 2.60 -2.96
N ILE A 22 1.32 2.42 -1.98
CA ILE A 22 -0.10 2.77 -2.16
C ILE A 22 -0.24 4.27 -2.43
N SER A 23 0.40 5.11 -1.63
CA SER A 23 0.36 6.56 -1.81
C SER A 23 0.87 7.01 -3.19
N ASP A 24 1.93 6.37 -3.69
CA ASP A 24 2.47 6.62 -5.03
C ASP A 24 1.46 6.22 -6.11
N ALA A 25 0.86 5.03 -6.02
CA ALA A 25 -0.15 4.54 -6.96
C ALA A 25 -1.36 5.49 -7.09
N TYR A 26 -1.74 6.16 -5.99
CA TYR A 26 -2.88 7.08 -5.96
C TYR A 26 -2.54 8.56 -6.23
N ASN A 27 -1.28 8.96 -6.31
CA ASN A 27 -0.91 10.37 -6.45
C ASN A 27 0.09 10.68 -7.58
N ASN A 28 0.90 9.72 -8.04
CA ASN A 28 2.08 10.01 -8.88
C ASN A 28 1.98 9.52 -10.35
N HIS A 29 0.80 9.06 -10.79
CA HIS A 29 0.61 8.44 -12.12
C HIS A 29 -0.40 9.16 -13.03
N GLY A 30 -0.69 10.44 -12.77
CA GLY A 30 -1.53 11.29 -13.62
C GLY A 30 -2.97 10.77 -13.81
N TRP A 31 -3.31 10.35 -15.02
CA TRP A 31 -4.66 9.81 -15.29
C TRP A 31 -4.87 8.42 -14.69
N ALA A 32 -3.79 7.63 -14.53
CA ALA A 32 -3.90 6.29 -13.94
C ALA A 32 -4.26 6.34 -12.46
N SER A 33 -3.74 7.31 -11.69
CA SER A 33 -4.16 7.53 -10.30
C SER A 33 -5.60 7.98 -10.18
N THR A 34 -6.08 8.80 -11.13
CA THR A 34 -7.50 9.21 -11.19
C THR A 34 -8.41 8.02 -11.49
N TRP A 35 -8.03 7.19 -12.48
CA TRP A 35 -8.73 5.97 -12.80
C TRP A 35 -8.76 4.99 -11.62
N LEU A 36 -7.64 4.82 -10.93
CA LEU A 36 -7.56 4.01 -9.71
C LEU A 36 -8.48 4.55 -8.61
N TYR A 37 -8.55 5.86 -8.41
CA TYR A 37 -9.48 6.49 -7.47
C TYR A 37 -10.95 6.20 -7.81
N VAL A 38 -11.33 6.36 -9.08
CA VAL A 38 -12.69 6.07 -9.54
C VAL A 38 -12.98 4.57 -9.39
N GLN A 39 -12.06 3.72 -9.82
CA GLN A 39 -12.25 2.27 -9.78
C GLN A 39 -12.34 1.74 -8.34
N SER A 40 -11.56 2.28 -7.42
CA SER A 40 -11.62 1.93 -5.99
C SER A 40 -12.87 2.43 -5.29
N ALA A 41 -13.48 3.53 -5.76
CA ALA A 41 -14.76 3.98 -5.26
C ALA A 41 -15.91 3.04 -5.63
N PHE A 42 -15.88 2.41 -6.81
CA PHE A 42 -16.94 1.50 -7.28
C PHE A 42 -16.65 0.02 -7.05
N ILE A 43 -15.37 -0.36 -6.98
CA ILE A 43 -14.91 -1.74 -6.80
C ILE A 43 -13.89 -1.76 -5.67
N PRO A 44 -14.32 -1.88 -4.39
CA PRO A 44 -13.43 -1.83 -3.23
C PRO A 44 -12.30 -2.88 -3.27
N GLN A 45 -12.53 -3.98 -4.00
CA GLN A 45 -11.55 -5.05 -4.21
C GLN A 45 -10.27 -4.57 -4.88
N THR A 46 -10.32 -3.48 -5.65
CA THR A 46 -9.15 -2.91 -6.31
C THR A 46 -8.20 -2.27 -5.30
N VAL A 47 -8.70 -1.67 -4.20
CA VAL A 47 -7.87 -1.20 -3.09
C VAL A 47 -7.09 -2.35 -2.46
N VAL A 48 -7.77 -3.48 -2.22
CA VAL A 48 -7.15 -4.68 -1.63
C VAL A 48 -6.12 -5.28 -2.59
N ALA A 49 -6.41 -5.32 -3.89
CA ALA A 49 -5.46 -5.79 -4.89
C ALA A 49 -4.19 -4.93 -4.94
N ILE A 50 -4.34 -3.60 -4.92
CA ILE A 50 -3.20 -2.66 -4.91
C ILE A 50 -2.41 -2.78 -3.62
N ALA A 51 -3.09 -2.86 -2.48
CA ALA A 51 -2.44 -3.06 -1.18
C ALA A 51 -1.70 -4.40 -1.13
N GLY A 52 -2.28 -5.47 -1.67
CA GLY A 52 -1.64 -6.78 -1.75
C GLY A 52 -0.41 -6.79 -2.66
N VAL A 53 -0.49 -6.15 -3.83
CA VAL A 53 0.67 -6.01 -4.73
C VAL A 53 1.75 -5.15 -4.08
N CYS A 54 1.41 -4.04 -3.45
CA CYS A 54 2.36 -3.20 -2.74
C CYS A 54 3.00 -3.93 -1.55
N ALA A 55 2.23 -4.75 -0.82
CA ALA A 55 2.77 -5.56 0.25
C ALA A 55 3.74 -6.62 -0.28
N ILE A 56 3.42 -7.33 -1.37
CA ILE A 56 4.31 -8.34 -1.97
C ILE A 56 5.59 -7.72 -2.53
N ASN A 57 5.49 -6.54 -3.14
CA ASN A 57 6.62 -5.88 -3.78
C ASN A 57 7.56 -5.16 -2.79
N ASN A 58 7.12 -4.96 -1.54
CA ASN A 58 7.88 -4.31 -0.47
C ASN A 58 8.05 -5.22 0.77
N LEU A 59 7.84 -6.53 0.59
CA LEU A 59 8.10 -7.58 1.57
C LEU A 59 9.56 -8.03 1.54
#